data_AF-U1PKQ6-F1
#
_entry.id   AF-U1PKQ6-F1
#
_cell.length_a   1.000
_cell.length_b   1.000
_cell.length_c   1.000
_cell.angle_alpha   90.00
_cell.angle_beta   90.00
_cell.angle_gamma   90.00
#
_symmetry.space_group_name_H-M   'P 1'
#
loop_
_entity.id
_entity.type
_entity.pdbx_description
1 polymer ?
#
loop_
_entity_poly.entity_id
_entity_poly.type
_entity_poly.pdbx_seq_one_letter_code
_entity_poly.pdbx_strand_id
1 'polypeptide(L)' 'MRVLDAVRAGHEHSPAIVEAAYEKDVSDVFALAEATVVAHIEKLAAERKLSWDGDRARPR' A
#
# COMPACT_ATOMS: atom_id res chain seq x y z
N MET A 1 -1.42 -6.37 -8.72
CA MET A 1 -1.04 -4.94 -8.63
C MET A 1 -0.17 -4.86 -7.41
N ARG A 2 1.06 -4.32 -7.51
CA ARG A 2 2.09 -4.48 -6.48
C ARG A 2 1.62 -4.19 -5.05
N VAL A 3 0.79 -3.16 -4.85
CA VAL A 3 0.18 -2.85 -3.53
C VAL A 3 -0.75 -3.96 -3.02
N LEU A 4 -1.64 -4.51 -3.87
CA LEU A 4 -2.51 -5.63 -3.46
C LEU A 4 -1.68 -6.88 -3.15
N ASP A 5 -0.63 -7.12 -3.94
CA ASP A 5 0.26 -8.27 -3.77
C ASP A 5 1.06 -8.13 -2.47
N ALA A 6 1.55 -6.93 -2.14
CA ALA A 6 2.19 -6.60 -0.86
C ALA A 6 1.23 -6.80 0.34
N VAL A 7 -0.01 -6.33 0.25
CA VAL A 7 -0.99 -6.53 1.33
C VAL A 7 -1.33 -8.00 1.52
N ARG A 8 -1.42 -8.78 0.43
CA ARG A 8 -1.61 -10.24 0.50
C ARG A 8 -0.40 -10.98 1.05
N ALA A 9 0.80 -10.43 0.89
CA ALA A 9 2.02 -10.91 1.52
C ALA A 9 2.13 -10.53 3.01
N GLY A 10 1.16 -9.78 3.56
CA GLY A 10 1.10 -9.43 4.98
C GLY A 10 1.66 -8.04 5.32
N HIS A 11 1.96 -7.19 4.32
CA HIS A 11 2.33 -5.81 4.57
C HIS A 11 1.08 -4.97 4.80
N GLU A 12 0.97 -4.42 6.00
CA GLU A 12 -0.30 -3.85 6.46
C GLU A 12 -0.29 -2.32 6.57
N HIS A 13 0.88 -1.72 6.75
CA HIS A 13 1.03 -0.27 6.92
C HIS A 13 1.61 0.35 5.65
N SER A 14 1.24 1.61 5.36
CA SER A 14 1.69 2.30 4.14
C SER A 14 3.21 2.29 3.94
N PRO A 15 4.08 2.50 4.95
CA PRO A 15 5.53 2.40 4.77
C PRO A 15 6.00 1.02 4.32
N ALA A 16 5.52 -0.04 4.98
CA ALA A 16 5.89 -1.41 4.66
C ALA A 16 5.38 -1.83 3.27
N ILE A 17 4.22 -1.30 2.86
CA ILE A 17 3.67 -1.54 1.52
C ILE A 17 4.48 -0.77 0.46
N VAL A 18 4.95 0.45 0.75
CA VAL A 18 5.85 1.20 -0.15
C VAL A 18 7.13 0.42 -0.39
N GLU A 19 7.79 -0.05 0.67
CA GLU A 19 9.01 -0.85 0.57
C GLU A 19 8.80 -2.14 -0.24
N ALA A 20 7.68 -2.83 -0.02
CA ALA A 20 7.37 -4.05 -0.76
C ALA A 20 6.96 -3.78 -2.23
N ALA A 21 6.30 -2.65 -2.51
CA ALA A 21 5.82 -2.31 -3.85
C ALA A 21 6.90 -1.66 -4.73
N TYR A 22 7.85 -0.96 -4.13
CA TYR A 22 9.01 -0.36 -4.78
C TYR A 22 10.24 -1.22 -4.53
N GLU A 23 10.56 -2.11 -5.47
CA GLU A 23 11.80 -2.92 -5.49
C GLU A 23 13.10 -2.08 -5.58
N LYS A 24 13.01 -0.75 -5.54
CA LYS A 24 14.12 0.20 -5.66
C LYS A 24 14.12 1.14 -4.46
N ASP A 25 15.29 1.69 -4.14
CA ASP A 25 15.39 2.74 -3.13
C ASP A 25 14.58 3.97 -3.56
N VAL A 26 13.58 4.31 -2.75
CA VAL A 26 12.71 5.47 -2.91
C VAL A 26 12.85 6.45 -1.76
N SER A 27 13.91 6.35 -0.97
CA SER A 27 14.12 7.19 0.23
C SER A 27 14.03 8.69 -0.08
N ASP A 28 14.60 9.12 -1.21
CA ASP A 28 14.57 10.52 -1.67
C ASP A 28 13.15 11.03 -2.03
N VAL A 29 12.21 10.12 -2.27
CA VAL A 29 10.83 10.43 -2.69
C VAL A 29 9.79 9.68 -1.86
N PHE A 30 10.17 9.26 -0.65
CA PHE A 30 9.36 8.33 0.15
C PHE A 30 7.97 8.87 0.42
N ALA A 31 7.85 10.15 0.78
CA ALA A 31 6.56 10.79 1.04
C ALA A 31 5.62 10.78 -0.19
N LEU A 32 6.18 10.96 -1.40
CA LEU A 32 5.40 10.89 -2.64
C LEU A 32 4.99 9.46 -2.97
N ALA A 33 5.91 8.51 -2.78
CA ALA A 33 5.64 7.09 -2.95
C ALA A 33 4.54 6.62 -1.99
N GLU A 34 4.61 7.05 -0.73
CA GLU A 34 3.62 6.76 0.30
C GLU A 34 2.25 7.34 -0.03
N ALA A 35 2.16 8.63 -0.38
CA ALA A 35 0.90 9.24 -0.79
C ALA A 35 0.26 8.51 -1.98
N THR A 36 1.09 8.06 -2.93
CA THR A 36 0.63 7.27 -4.07
C THR A 36 0.12 5.90 -3.62
N VAL A 37 0.83 5.20 -2.72
CA VAL A 37 0.40 3.91 -2.17
C VAL A 37 -0.92 4.05 -1.42
N VAL A 38 -1.08 5.07 -0.58
CA VAL A 38 -2.33 5.35 0.14
C VAL A 38 -3.49 5.53 -0.84
N ALA A 39 -3.32 6.35 -1.89
CA ALA A 39 -4.35 6.53 -2.91
C ALA A 39 -4.73 5.21 -3.62
N HIS A 40 -3.76 4.31 -3.85
CA HIS A 40 -4.04 2.99 -4.39
C HIS A 40 -4.78 2.07 -3.41
N ILE A 41 -4.46 2.12 -2.10
CA ILE A 41 -5.17 1.37 -1.06
C ILE A 41 -6.63 1.83 -0.98
N GLU A 42 -6.87 3.14 -0.94
CA GLU A 42 -8.22 3.72 -0.91
C GLU A 42 -9.05 3.28 -2.13
N LYS A 43 -8.44 3.30 -3.31
CA LYS A 43 -9.08 2.79 -4.53
C LYS A 43 -9.45 1.30 -4.39
N LEU A 44 -8.54 0.46 -3.91
CA LEU A 44 -8.82 -0.96 -3.71
C LEU A 44 -9.89 -1.22 -2.65
N ALA A 45 -9.94 -0.40 -1.61
CA ALA A 45 -10.97 -0.44 -0.58
C ALA A 45 -12.34 -0.07 -1.17
N ALA A 46 -12.42 0.98 -1.99
CA ALA A 46 -13.62 1.35 -2.73
C ALA A 46 -14.08 0.23 -3.70
N GLU A 47 -13.14 -0.48 -4.31
CA GLU A 47 -13.40 -1.68 -5.13
C GLU A 47 -13.69 -2.96 -4.32
N ARG A 48 -13.74 -2.87 -2.98
CA ARG A 48 -13.95 -3.99 -2.04
C ARG A 48 -12.92 -5.12 -2.15
N LYS A 49 -11.71 -4.85 -2.64
CA LYS A 49 -10.60 -5.81 -2.71
C LYS A 49 -9.77 -5.86 -1.43
N LEU A 50 -9.78 -4.78 -0.65
CA LEU A 50 -9.13 -4.65 0.65
C LEU A 50 -10.10 -4.04 1.66
N SER A 51 -9.77 -4.16 2.94
CA SER A 51 -10.27 -3.30 4.01
C SER A 51 -9.16 -2.30 4.38
N TRP A 52 -9.54 -1.04 4.60
CA TRP A 52 -8.65 0.05 4.98
C TRP A 52 -9.32 0.88 6.08
N ASP A 53 -8.61 1.16 7.17
CA ASP A 53 -9.11 1.93 8.31
C ASP A 53 -8.42 3.31 8.49
N GLY A 54 -7.51 3.66 7.59
CA GLY A 54 -6.69 4.89 7.67
C GLY A 54 -5.27 4.66 8.18
N ASP A 55 -4.98 3.48 8.75
CA ASP A 55 -3.64 3.08 9.22
C ASP A 55 -3.23 1.71 8.65
N ARG A 56 -4.18 0.78 8.52
CA ARG A 56 -3.96 -0.63 8.23
C ARG A 56 -4.80 -1.14 7.06
N ALA A 57 -4.11 -1.76 6.11
CA ALA A 57 -4.70 -2.47 4.98
C ALA A 57 -4.79 -3.96 5.29
N ARG A 58 -5.89 -4.59 4.91
CA ARG A 58 -6.14 -6.03 5.06
C ARG A 58 -6.73 -6.61 3.78
N PRO A 59 -6.29 -7.82 3.36
CA PRO A 59 -7.01 -8.56 2.33
C PRO A 59 -8.47 -8.75 2.74
N ARG A 60 -9.37 -8.65 1.76
CA ARG A 60 -10.77 -9.00 1.95
C ARG A 60 -11.05 -10.41 1.47
#